data_AF-A0AA36FGY7-F1
#
_entry.id   AF-A0AA36FGY7-F1
#
_cell.length_a   1.000
_cell.length_b   1.000
_cell.length_c   1.000
_cell.angle_alpha   90.00
_cell.angle_beta   90.00
_cell.angle_gamma   90.00
#
_symmetry.space_group_name_H-M   'P 1'
#
loop_
_entity.id
_entity.type
_entity.pdbx_description
1 polymer ?
#
loop_
_entity_poly.entity_id
_entity_poly.type
_entity_poly.pdbx_seq_one_letter_code
_entity_poly.pdbx_strand_id
1 'polypeptide(L)'
;MSNYESLNNAWNVATQVLIPSNPLASPHEKTACSSSVNEVDFNAAIEVLHQHQLTHIIEDWFIEYVQSEMRDEIAPKFWSYFAEEKDTLSVQLNNFVLAVDYLYSALDKHNDSIEKIESIINRYPPSNYRTGTLFKKSLKETATTLCKALLFSSKDRKIFKVTESFYLKAFKVYQHTSSDEQDDEKLVESSELGHCNGCDEEQDECKCTEFMESFHTINRKL
;
A
#
# COMPACT_ATOMS: atom_id res chain seq x y z
N MET A 1 24.26 2.40 35.53
CA MET A 1 22.96 2.45 34.83
C MET A 1 22.28 1.13 35.08
N SER A 2 21.02 1.15 35.50
CA SER A 2 20.28 -0.08 35.78
C SER A 2 20.14 -0.89 34.49
N ASN A 3 20.24 -2.22 34.55
CA ASN A 3 20.06 -3.10 33.38
C ASN A 3 18.74 -2.80 32.62
N TYR A 4 17.74 -2.33 33.37
CA TYR A 4 16.46 -1.87 32.86
C TYR A 4 16.53 -0.60 31.99
N GLU A 5 17.33 0.40 32.37
CA GLU A 5 17.47 1.65 31.59
C GLU A 5 18.14 1.39 30.24
N SER A 6 19.16 0.52 30.23
CA SER A 6 19.85 0.11 29.01
C SER A 6 18.90 -0.61 28.05
N LEU A 7 18.10 -1.54 28.57
CA LEU A 7 17.13 -2.28 27.78
C LEU A 7 16.02 -1.37 27.22
N ASN A 8 15.47 -0.48 28.06
CA ASN A 8 14.44 0.47 27.63
C ASN A 8 14.95 1.42 26.54
N ASN A 9 16.18 1.91 26.68
CA ASN A 9 16.81 2.74 25.64
C ASN A 9 17.02 1.96 24.34
N ALA A 10 17.51 0.72 24.42
CA ALA A 10 17.67 -0.13 23.24
C ALA A 10 16.33 -0.38 22.52
N TRP A 11 15.26 -0.66 23.28
CA TRP A 11 13.93 -0.80 22.71
C TRP A 11 13.47 0.46 21.98
N ASN A 12 13.57 1.63 22.64
CA ASN A 12 13.15 2.90 22.04
C ASN A 12 13.90 3.23 20.75
N VAL A 13 15.22 3.04 20.75
CA VAL A 13 16.07 3.24 19.57
C VAL A 13 15.67 2.28 18.44
N ALA A 14 15.46 1.00 18.74
CA ALA A 14 15.05 0.01 17.75
C ALA A 14 13.68 0.37 17.14
N THR A 15 12.67 0.68 17.97
CA THR A 15 11.33 1.02 17.48
C THR A 15 11.32 2.34 16.71
N GLN A 16 12.09 3.35 17.13
CA GLN A 16 12.14 4.65 16.45
C GLN A 16 12.70 4.53 15.02
N VAL A 17 13.65 3.62 14.79
CA VAL A 17 14.22 3.36 13.46
C VAL A 17 13.27 2.55 12.58
N LEU A 18 12.44 1.70 13.19
CA LEU A 18 11.53 0.80 12.48
C LEU A 18 10.16 1.42 12.17
N ILE A 19 9.75 2.47 12.89
CA ILE A 19 8.56 3.23 12.55
C ILE A 19 8.88 4.14 11.36
N PRO A 20 8.16 4.03 10.22
CA PRO A 20 8.36 4.95 9.12
C PRO A 20 8.07 6.38 9.56
N SER A 21 8.95 7.30 9.23
CA SER A 21 8.71 8.73 9.48
C SER A 21 7.49 9.17 8.66
N ASN A 22 6.40 9.56 9.34
CA ASN A 22 5.16 9.91 8.67
C ASN A 22 5.34 11.19 7.83
N PRO A 23 5.30 11.13 6.48
CA PRO A 23 5.47 12.33 5.64
C PRO A 23 4.26 13.27 5.68
N LEU A 24 3.12 12.82 6.25
CA LEU A 24 1.84 13.51 6.28
C LEU A 24 1.53 14.18 7.63
N ALA A 25 2.44 14.13 8.60
CA ALA A 25 2.26 14.82 9.87
C ALA A 25 2.23 16.35 9.66
N SER A 26 1.13 16.97 10.10
CA SER A 26 0.94 18.42 10.10
C SER A 26 2.16 19.13 10.72
N PRO A 27 2.55 20.33 10.21
CA PRO A 27 3.73 21.06 10.69
C PRO A 27 3.69 21.41 12.20
N HIS A 28 2.57 21.21 12.88
CA HIS A 28 2.41 21.46 14.32
C HIS A 28 2.80 20.30 15.25
N GLU A 29 3.12 19.11 14.74
CA GLU A 29 3.58 17.97 15.55
C GLU A 29 5.06 17.65 15.39
N LYS A 30 5.84 18.56 14.76
CA LYS A 30 7.31 18.52 14.79
C LYS A 30 7.86 18.92 16.17
N THR A 31 7.46 18.20 17.21
CA THR A 31 8.16 18.27 18.50
C THR A 31 9.26 17.21 18.50
N ALA A 32 10.45 17.67 18.13
CA ALA A 32 11.75 17.18 18.60
C ALA A 32 11.97 15.66 18.68
N CYS A 33 12.34 15.02 17.56
CA CYS A 33 13.33 13.92 17.55
C CYS A 33 13.70 13.50 16.12
N SER A 34 14.20 14.43 15.31
CA SER A 34 14.90 14.09 14.05
C SER A 34 16.42 14.22 14.24
N SER A 35 16.97 13.45 15.18
CA SER A 35 18.36 13.02 15.08
C SER A 35 18.34 11.75 14.25
N SER A 36 18.99 11.73 13.09
CA SER A 36 19.22 10.50 12.33
C SER A 36 19.89 9.49 13.25
N VAL A 37 19.13 8.55 13.80
CA VAL A 37 19.69 7.43 14.56
C VAL A 37 20.59 6.69 13.58
N ASN A 38 21.89 6.64 13.87
CA ASN A 38 22.84 6.02 12.96
C ASN A 38 22.60 4.51 12.95
N GLU A 39 22.88 3.84 11.83
CA GLU A 39 22.81 2.37 11.74
C GLU A 39 23.65 1.67 12.83
N VAL A 40 24.71 2.34 13.29
CA VAL A 40 25.56 1.89 14.39
C VAL A 40 24.77 1.82 15.70
N ASP A 41 23.97 2.83 16.01
CA ASP A 41 23.16 2.89 17.23
C ASP A 41 22.04 1.86 17.19
N PHE A 42 21.42 1.68 16.01
CA PHE A 42 20.43 0.63 15.78
C PHE A 42 21.02 -0.76 16.02
N ASN A 43 22.16 -1.08 15.40
CA ASN A 43 22.81 -2.37 15.58
C ASN A 43 23.21 -2.62 17.05
N ALA A 44 23.73 -1.60 17.73
CA ALA A 44 24.06 -1.70 19.16
C ALA A 44 22.82 -1.99 20.02
N ALA A 45 21.68 -1.34 19.71
CA ALA A 45 20.41 -1.61 20.37
C ALA A 45 19.93 -3.05 20.14
N ILE A 46 20.02 -3.56 18.91
CA ILE A 46 19.67 -4.96 18.59
C ILE A 46 20.55 -5.95 19.37
N GLU A 47 21.85 -5.69 19.51
CA GLU A 47 22.74 -6.55 20.31
C GLU A 47 22.31 -6.61 21.78
N VAL A 48 21.92 -5.47 22.36
CA VAL A 48 21.38 -5.44 23.73
C VAL A 48 20.10 -6.28 23.81
N LEU A 49 19.16 -6.11 22.88
CA LEU A 49 17.94 -6.91 22.84
C LEU A 49 18.23 -8.41 22.68
N HIS A 50 19.24 -8.77 21.88
CA HIS A 50 19.66 -10.16 21.69
C HIS A 50 20.26 -10.76 22.97
N GLN A 51 21.12 -10.02 23.68
CA GLN A 51 21.68 -10.46 24.97
C GLN A 51 20.58 -10.79 26.00
N HIS A 52 19.43 -10.12 25.89
CA HIS A 52 18.25 -10.35 26.71
C HIS A 52 17.22 -11.34 26.09
N GLN A 53 17.51 -11.93 24.93
CA GLN A 53 16.65 -12.88 24.19
C GLN A 53 15.31 -12.27 23.71
N LEU A 54 15.27 -10.96 23.47
CA LEU A 54 14.05 -10.22 23.11
C LEU A 54 13.96 -9.87 21.62
N THR A 55 14.89 -10.33 20.78
CA THR A 55 14.89 -10.07 19.33
C THR A 55 13.62 -10.56 18.63
N HIS A 56 13.04 -11.68 19.10
CA HIS A 56 11.81 -12.24 18.54
C HIS A 56 10.59 -11.32 18.72
N ILE A 57 10.57 -10.51 19.79
CA ILE A 57 9.45 -9.59 20.11
C ILE A 57 9.37 -8.47 19.07
N ILE A 58 10.47 -8.11 18.42
CA ILE A 58 10.51 -7.03 17.42
C ILE A 58 9.58 -7.35 16.24
N GLU A 59 9.58 -8.60 15.79
CA GLU A 59 8.71 -9.03 14.69
C GLU A 59 7.23 -8.99 15.09
N ASP A 60 6.89 -9.56 16.24
CA ASP A 60 5.52 -9.59 16.75
C ASP A 60 5.01 -8.15 16.97
N TRP A 61 5.83 -7.29 17.58
CA TRP A 61 5.53 -5.88 17.77
C TRP A 61 5.31 -5.16 16.43
N PHE A 62 6.17 -5.39 15.44
CA PHE A 62 6.06 -4.73 14.14
C PHE A 62 4.80 -5.16 13.39
N ILE A 63 4.45 -6.45 13.46
CA ILE A 63 3.20 -6.96 12.89
C ILE A 63 2.00 -6.27 13.54
N GLU A 64 1.97 -6.18 14.88
CA GLU A 64 0.89 -5.50 15.60
C GLU A 64 0.83 -4.00 15.27
N TYR A 65 1.99 -3.34 15.13
CA TYR A 65 2.08 -1.95 14.71
C TYR A 65 1.45 -1.74 13.32
N VAL A 66 1.87 -2.50 12.31
CA VAL A 66 1.32 -2.42 10.95
C VAL A 66 -0.18 -2.75 10.94
N GLN A 67 -0.61 -3.74 11.72
CA GLN A 67 -2.02 -4.06 11.85
C GLN A 67 -2.84 -2.92 12.46
N SER A 68 -2.31 -2.22 13.48
CA SER A 68 -3.00 -1.07 14.08
C SER A 68 -3.10 0.07 13.10
N GLU A 69 -1.99 0.45 12.45
CA GLU A 69 -1.97 1.50 11.42
C GLU A 69 -2.94 1.18 10.27
N MET A 70 -3.01 -0.10 9.89
CA MET A 70 -3.96 -0.56 8.87
C MET A 70 -5.42 -0.38 9.30
N ARG A 71 -5.76 -0.69 10.56
CA ARG A 71 -7.14 -0.57 11.08
C ARG A 71 -7.55 0.87 11.33
N ASP A 72 -6.64 1.67 11.87
CA ASP A 72 -6.96 2.98 12.44
C ASP A 72 -6.82 4.10 11.40
N GLU A 73 -5.89 3.97 10.45
CA GLU A 73 -5.57 5.03 9.49
C GLU A 73 -5.75 4.59 8.04
N ILE A 74 -5.04 3.54 7.61
CA ILE A 74 -4.91 3.21 6.17
C ILE A 74 -6.24 2.70 5.60
N ALA A 75 -6.87 1.69 6.21
CA ALA A 75 -8.11 1.15 5.68
C ALA A 75 -9.25 2.20 5.70
N PRO A 76 -9.51 2.94 6.79
CA PRO A 76 -10.53 3.99 6.78
C PRO A 76 -10.28 5.04 5.70
N LYS A 77 -9.02 5.48 5.53
CA LYS A 77 -8.67 6.46 4.49
C LYS A 77 -8.86 5.89 3.09
N PHE A 78 -8.45 4.64 2.84
CA PHE A 78 -8.68 3.95 1.58
C PHE A 78 -10.18 3.88 1.25
N TRP A 79 -11.01 3.48 2.21
CA TRP A 79 -12.46 3.37 2.01
C TRP A 79 -13.15 4.73 1.84
N SER A 80 -12.56 5.82 2.34
CA SER A 80 -13.09 7.18 2.16
C SER A 80 -13.16 7.63 0.69
N TYR A 81 -12.30 7.09 -0.19
CA TYR A 81 -12.35 7.37 -1.63
C TYR A 81 -13.61 6.80 -2.32
N PHE A 82 -14.33 5.88 -1.66
CA PHE A 82 -15.54 5.23 -2.19
C PHE A 82 -16.81 5.60 -1.40
N ALA A 83 -16.74 6.63 -0.55
CA ALA A 83 -17.85 6.98 0.35
C ALA A 83 -19.04 7.63 -0.38
N GLU A 84 -18.79 8.42 -1.42
CA GLU A 84 -19.82 9.20 -2.11
C GLU A 84 -20.47 8.42 -3.27
N GLU A 85 -21.78 8.17 -3.16
CA GLU A 85 -22.53 7.37 -4.15
C GLU A 85 -23.02 8.18 -5.36
N LYS A 86 -22.89 9.51 -5.32
CA LYS A 86 -23.43 10.42 -6.35
C LYS A 86 -22.41 10.80 -7.43
N ASP A 87 -21.19 10.32 -7.30
CA ASP A 87 -20.11 10.64 -8.22
C ASP A 87 -20.35 10.01 -9.59
N THR A 88 -20.00 10.75 -10.64
CA THR A 88 -19.99 10.22 -12.01
C THR A 88 -19.01 9.06 -12.12
N LEU A 89 -19.21 8.19 -13.12
CA LEU A 89 -18.32 7.06 -13.38
C LEU A 89 -16.85 7.52 -13.50
N SER A 90 -16.59 8.63 -14.20
CA SER A 90 -15.24 9.19 -14.35
C SER A 90 -14.60 9.55 -13.00
N VAL A 91 -15.35 10.17 -12.10
CA VAL A 91 -14.87 10.50 -10.74
C VAL A 91 -14.62 9.22 -9.92
N GLN A 92 -15.50 8.23 -10.00
CA GLN A 92 -15.31 6.95 -9.30
C GLN A 92 -14.06 6.20 -9.76
N LEU A 93 -13.77 6.22 -11.06
CA LEU A 93 -12.56 5.59 -11.61
C LEU A 93 -11.28 6.36 -11.20
N ASN A 94 -11.32 7.68 -11.18
CA ASN A 94 -10.21 8.49 -10.67
C ASN A 94 -9.98 8.23 -9.16
N ASN A 95 -11.05 8.16 -8.37
CA ASN A 95 -10.97 7.82 -6.95
C ASN A 95 -10.38 6.42 -6.74
N PHE A 96 -10.70 5.45 -7.62
CA PHE A 96 -10.08 4.12 -7.57
C PHE A 96 -8.56 4.17 -7.79
N VAL A 97 -8.09 4.92 -8.80
CA VAL A 97 -6.65 5.12 -9.06
C VAL A 97 -5.98 5.74 -7.83
N LEU A 98 -6.55 6.82 -7.28
CA LEU A 98 -6.02 7.49 -6.09
C LEU A 98 -6.01 6.60 -4.84
N ALA A 99 -7.04 5.78 -4.66
CA ALA A 99 -7.15 4.86 -3.53
C ALA A 99 -6.07 3.77 -3.59
N VAL A 100 -5.86 3.16 -4.77
CA VAL A 100 -4.80 2.17 -4.97
C VAL A 100 -3.42 2.81 -4.77
N ASP A 101 -3.19 3.99 -5.36
CA ASP A 101 -1.94 4.71 -5.20
C ASP A 101 -1.61 5.02 -3.74
N TYR A 102 -2.60 5.55 -3.01
CA TYR A 102 -2.48 5.79 -1.57
C TYR A 102 -2.13 4.51 -0.80
N LEU A 103 -2.84 3.41 -1.04
CA LEU A 103 -2.64 2.15 -0.33
C LEU A 103 -1.21 1.64 -0.54
N TYR A 104 -0.75 1.58 -1.79
CA TYR A 104 0.60 1.09 -2.09
C TYR A 104 1.67 2.03 -1.56
N SER A 105 1.51 3.34 -1.68
CA SER A 105 2.44 4.30 -1.08
C SER A 105 2.46 4.28 0.44
N ALA A 106 1.34 3.95 1.10
CA ALA A 106 1.30 3.77 2.55
C ALA A 106 2.06 2.51 2.96
N LEU A 107 1.83 1.38 2.27
CA LEU A 107 2.49 0.11 2.56
C LEU A 107 3.99 0.11 2.22
N ASP A 108 4.40 0.82 1.16
CA ASP A 108 5.79 0.89 0.70
C ASP A 108 6.72 1.51 1.74
N LYS A 109 6.20 2.41 2.60
CA LYS A 109 6.95 3.01 3.71
C LYS A 109 7.48 1.98 4.71
N HIS A 110 6.87 0.80 4.77
CA HIS A 110 7.28 -0.27 5.68
C HIS A 110 8.34 -1.19 5.08
N ASN A 111 8.64 -1.11 3.78
CA ASN A 111 9.57 -2.04 3.13
C ASN A 111 10.97 -1.99 3.76
N ASP A 112 11.52 -0.79 3.99
CA ASP A 112 12.83 -0.63 4.64
C ASP A 112 12.87 -1.26 6.04
N SER A 113 11.78 -1.09 6.82
CA SER A 113 11.66 -1.67 8.16
C SER A 113 11.53 -3.19 8.11
N ILE A 114 10.77 -3.71 7.15
CA ILE A 114 10.64 -5.17 6.92
C ILE A 114 12.00 -5.77 6.58
N GLU A 115 12.77 -5.16 5.67
CA GLU A 115 14.11 -5.64 5.29
C GLU A 115 15.06 -5.65 6.49
N LYS A 116 15.04 -4.59 7.32
CA LYS A 116 15.84 -4.53 8.54
C LYS A 116 15.47 -5.62 9.53
N ILE A 117 14.17 -5.88 9.75
CA ILE A 117 13.70 -6.92 10.66
C ILE A 117 14.06 -8.31 10.12
N GLU A 118 13.89 -8.56 8.82
CA GLU A 118 14.30 -9.82 8.20
C GLU A 118 15.81 -10.06 8.34
N SER A 119 16.64 -9.02 8.20
CA SER A 119 18.08 -9.09 8.48
C SER A 119 18.38 -9.48 9.94
N ILE A 120 17.65 -8.90 10.91
CA ILE A 120 17.78 -9.25 12.33
C ILE A 120 17.40 -10.70 12.58
N ILE A 121 16.29 -11.17 12.02
CA ILE A 121 15.81 -12.55 12.17
C ILE A 121 16.82 -13.54 11.59
N ASN A 122 17.38 -13.23 10.41
CA ASN A 122 18.40 -14.07 9.79
C ASN A 122 19.71 -14.11 10.59
N ARG A 123 20.06 -13.00 11.24
CA ARG A 123 21.27 -12.89 12.09
C ARG A 123 21.10 -13.60 13.44
N TYR A 124 19.91 -13.53 14.03
CA TYR A 124 19.57 -14.11 15.33
C TYR A 124 18.33 -15.00 15.22
N PRO A 125 18.46 -16.19 14.62
CA PRO A 125 17.32 -17.07 14.44
C PRO A 125 16.78 -17.51 15.81
N PRO A 126 15.46 -17.45 16.04
CA PRO A 126 14.88 -17.90 17.30
C PRO A 126 15.15 -19.40 17.50
N SER A 127 15.66 -19.76 18.68
CA SER A 127 16.00 -21.15 19.03
C SER A 127 14.76 -22.05 19.19
N ASN A 128 13.62 -21.43 19.44
CA ASN A 128 12.30 -22.01 19.53
C ASN A 128 11.65 -21.99 18.14
N TYR A 129 11.63 -23.18 17.53
CA TYR A 129 10.97 -23.50 16.27
C TYR A 129 9.57 -22.86 16.23
N ARG A 130 9.39 -21.83 15.40
CA ARG A 130 8.11 -21.15 15.18
C ARG A 130 7.15 -22.13 14.51
N THR A 131 6.32 -22.81 15.29
CA THR A 131 5.42 -23.88 14.83
C THR A 131 4.11 -23.38 14.20
N GLY A 132 3.94 -22.07 14.01
CA GLY A 132 2.76 -21.51 13.35
C GLY A 132 2.90 -21.54 11.82
N THR A 133 1.89 -22.07 11.12
CA THR A 133 1.83 -22.16 9.65
C THR A 133 1.88 -20.80 8.93
N LEU A 134 1.56 -19.70 9.64
CA LEU A 134 1.71 -18.33 9.16
C LEU A 134 3.18 -17.88 9.04
N PHE A 135 4.10 -18.49 9.81
CA PHE A 135 5.48 -18.01 10.00
C PHE A 135 6.53 -18.87 9.26
N LYS A 136 6.09 -19.65 8.25
CA LYS A 136 6.98 -20.21 7.20
C LYS A 136 7.20 -19.23 6.04
N LYS A 137 6.40 -18.17 6.02
CA LYS A 137 6.43 -17.11 5.01
C LYS A 137 7.38 -16.01 5.45
N SER A 138 7.84 -15.19 4.50
CA SER A 138 8.63 -13.99 4.85
C SER A 138 7.78 -13.00 5.66
N LEU A 139 8.43 -12.06 6.35
CA LEU A 139 7.71 -11.03 7.10
C LEU A 139 6.86 -10.19 6.16
N LYS A 140 7.40 -9.88 4.97
CA LYS A 140 6.69 -9.19 3.89
C LYS A 140 5.41 -9.91 3.48
N GLU A 141 5.47 -11.21 3.25
CA GLU A 141 4.32 -12.02 2.86
C GLU A 141 3.26 -12.09 3.97
N THR A 142 3.70 -12.18 5.22
CA THR A 142 2.84 -12.21 6.40
C THR A 142 2.10 -10.88 6.57
N ALA A 143 2.83 -9.77 6.56
CA ALA A 143 2.27 -8.41 6.61
C ALA A 143 1.31 -8.17 5.44
N THR A 144 1.68 -8.55 4.22
CA THR A 144 0.82 -8.42 3.03
C THR A 144 -0.48 -9.20 3.19
N THR A 145 -0.41 -10.44 3.68
CA THR A 145 -1.59 -11.29 3.90
C THR A 145 -2.51 -10.67 4.95
N LEU A 146 -1.95 -10.16 6.04
CA LEU A 146 -2.70 -9.46 7.09
C LEU A 146 -3.35 -8.18 6.57
N CYS A 147 -2.62 -7.34 5.84
CA CYS A 147 -3.17 -6.13 5.22
C CYS A 147 -4.32 -6.46 4.28
N LYS A 148 -4.19 -7.49 3.42
CA LYS A 148 -5.30 -7.97 2.56
C LYS A 148 -6.49 -8.42 3.39
N ALA A 149 -6.27 -9.22 4.45
CA ALA A 149 -7.34 -9.69 5.31
C ALA A 149 -8.05 -8.52 6.01
N LEU A 150 -7.31 -7.56 6.55
CA LEU A 150 -7.88 -6.38 7.21
C LEU A 150 -8.64 -5.49 6.23
N LEU A 151 -8.06 -5.20 5.05
CA LEU A 151 -8.69 -4.39 4.02
C LEU A 151 -10.00 -5.01 3.55
N PHE A 152 -9.97 -6.27 3.10
CA PHE A 152 -11.11 -6.93 2.48
C PHE A 152 -12.04 -7.66 3.47
N SER A 153 -11.76 -7.60 4.77
CA SER A 153 -12.72 -8.04 5.80
C SER A 153 -13.92 -7.11 5.90
N SER A 154 -13.77 -5.84 5.47
CA SER A 154 -14.87 -4.89 5.42
C SER A 154 -15.90 -5.34 4.37
N LYS A 155 -17.20 -5.23 4.69
CA LYS A 155 -18.29 -5.72 3.85
C LYS A 155 -18.66 -4.76 2.70
N ASP A 156 -17.82 -3.77 2.39
CA ASP A 156 -18.17 -2.74 1.42
C ASP A 156 -18.09 -3.28 -0.02
N ARG A 157 -19.24 -3.73 -0.52
CA ARG A 157 -19.37 -4.28 -1.87
C ARG A 157 -19.18 -3.25 -2.99
N LYS A 158 -19.03 -1.97 -2.63
CA LYS A 158 -18.87 -0.84 -3.56
C LYS A 158 -17.62 -1.00 -4.42
N ILE A 159 -16.51 -1.44 -3.82
CA ILE A 159 -15.26 -1.64 -4.56
C ILE A 159 -15.42 -2.62 -5.71
N PHE A 160 -16.17 -3.71 -5.54
CA PHE A 160 -16.34 -4.70 -6.61
C PHE A 160 -17.02 -4.10 -7.84
N LYS A 161 -18.02 -3.23 -7.66
CA LYS A 161 -18.70 -2.53 -8.76
C LYS A 161 -17.78 -1.53 -9.46
N VAL A 162 -16.99 -0.78 -8.67
CA VAL A 162 -16.04 0.20 -9.19
C VAL A 162 -14.91 -0.50 -9.95
N THR A 163 -14.36 -1.59 -9.41
CA THR A 163 -13.36 -2.42 -10.06
C THR A 163 -13.89 -3.06 -11.34
N GLU A 164 -15.09 -3.63 -11.32
CA GLU A 164 -15.74 -4.17 -12.52
C GLU A 164 -15.87 -3.08 -13.60
N SER A 165 -16.37 -1.91 -13.23
CA SER A 165 -16.52 -0.77 -14.14
C SER A 165 -15.18 -0.28 -14.69
N PHE A 166 -14.12 -0.29 -13.88
CA PHE A 166 -12.76 0.07 -14.28
C PHE A 166 -12.21 -0.86 -15.36
N TYR A 167 -12.30 -2.18 -15.14
CA TYR A 167 -11.83 -3.16 -16.12
C TYR A 167 -12.71 -3.21 -17.38
N LEU A 168 -14.02 -3.01 -17.25
CA LEU A 168 -14.92 -2.90 -18.42
C LEU A 168 -14.60 -1.68 -19.27
N LYS A 169 -14.35 -0.52 -18.65
CA LYS A 169 -13.93 0.69 -19.39
C LYS A 169 -12.59 0.47 -20.08
N ALA A 170 -11.62 -0.15 -19.40
CA ALA A 170 -10.33 -0.49 -20.00
C ALA A 170 -10.47 -1.43 -21.21
N PHE A 171 -11.33 -2.43 -21.11
CA PHE A 171 -11.59 -3.33 -22.23
C PHE A 171 -12.20 -2.59 -23.43
N LYS A 172 -13.20 -1.71 -23.20
CA LYS A 172 -13.79 -0.88 -24.27
C LYS A 172 -12.76 0.02 -24.93
N VAL A 173 -11.96 0.75 -24.14
CA VAL A 173 -10.92 1.65 -24.65
C VAL A 173 -9.88 0.86 -25.45
N TYR A 174 -9.44 -0.30 -24.94
CA TYR A 174 -8.50 -1.16 -25.64
C TYR A 174 -9.05 -1.62 -27.00
N GLN A 175 -10.30 -2.12 -27.04
CA GLN A 175 -10.95 -2.54 -28.29
C GLN A 175 -11.05 -1.39 -29.30
N HIS A 176 -11.43 -0.19 -28.85
CA HIS A 176 -11.48 1.00 -29.70
C HIS A 176 -10.10 1.31 -30.31
N THR A 177 -9.07 1.39 -29.46
CA THR A 177 -7.71 1.73 -29.92
C THR A 177 -7.11 0.66 -30.84
N SER A 178 -7.43 -0.61 -30.64
CA SER A 178 -6.94 -1.71 -31.50
C SER A 178 -7.71 -1.84 -32.82
N SER A 179 -8.98 -1.41 -32.86
CA SER A 179 -9.78 -1.38 -34.09
C SER A 179 -9.43 -0.20 -34.99
N ASP A 180 -9.07 0.95 -34.43
CA ASP A 180 -8.58 2.12 -35.19
C ASP A 180 -7.24 1.83 -35.91
N GLU A 181 -6.42 0.92 -35.39
CA GLU A 181 -5.15 0.51 -36.03
C GLU A 181 -5.32 -0.48 -37.20
N GLN A 182 -6.50 -1.09 -37.38
CA GLN A 182 -6.71 -2.20 -38.33
C GLN A 182 -7.79 -1.96 -39.41
N ASP A 183 -8.65 -0.94 -39.29
CA ASP A 183 -9.82 -0.81 -40.18
C ASP A 183 -10.06 0.65 -40.62
N ASP A 184 -9.20 1.16 -41.52
CA ASP A 184 -9.33 2.48 -42.19
C ASP A 184 -10.55 2.56 -43.15
N GLU A 185 -11.36 1.49 -43.29
CA GLU A 185 -12.47 1.42 -44.25
C GLU A 185 -13.87 1.24 -43.63
N LYS A 186 -14.05 1.22 -42.30
CA LYS A 186 -15.36 0.87 -41.68
C LYS A 186 -15.90 1.75 -40.54
N LEU A 187 -15.50 3.01 -40.42
CA LEU A 187 -16.01 3.91 -39.36
C LEU A 187 -16.84 5.09 -39.88
N VAL A 188 -17.74 4.85 -40.84
CA VAL A 188 -18.69 5.90 -41.31
C VAL A 188 -20.12 5.70 -40.77
N GLU A 189 -20.43 4.60 -40.07
CA GLU A 189 -21.82 4.29 -39.69
C GLU A 189 -22.16 4.44 -38.20
N SER A 190 -21.22 4.90 -37.36
CA SER A 190 -21.45 5.10 -35.91
C SER A 190 -20.91 6.43 -35.36
N SER A 191 -20.59 7.38 -36.23
CA SER A 191 -20.10 8.72 -35.86
C SER A 191 -21.23 9.74 -35.64
N GLU A 192 -22.48 9.28 -35.50
CA GLU A 192 -23.66 10.17 -35.39
C GLU A 192 -23.80 10.89 -34.04
N LEU A 193 -22.96 10.60 -33.03
CA LEU A 193 -23.15 11.12 -31.68
C LEU A 193 -22.07 12.09 -31.18
N GLY A 194 -20.99 12.37 -31.89
CA GLY A 194 -19.96 13.32 -31.43
C GLY A 194 -19.22 12.90 -30.14
N HIS A 195 -19.39 11.65 -29.68
CA HIS A 195 -18.71 11.07 -28.52
C HIS A 195 -17.74 9.98 -28.98
N CYS A 196 -16.66 9.77 -28.22
CA CYS A 196 -15.70 8.71 -28.40
C CYS A 196 -16.29 7.35 -27.96
N ASN A 197 -16.29 6.37 -28.86
CA ASN A 197 -16.83 5.03 -28.61
C ASN A 197 -16.02 4.21 -27.58
N GLY A 198 -14.85 4.70 -27.17
CA GLY A 198 -13.98 4.05 -26.18
C GLY A 198 -14.19 4.59 -24.76
N CYS A 199 -14.01 5.90 -24.57
CA CYS A 199 -14.06 6.53 -23.25
C CYS A 199 -15.40 7.19 -22.89
N ASP A 200 -16.36 7.20 -23.83
CA ASP A 200 -17.70 7.80 -23.74
C ASP A 200 -17.70 9.34 -23.53
N GLU A 201 -16.55 10.01 -23.70
CA GLU A 201 -16.40 11.48 -23.66
C GLU A 201 -16.67 12.11 -25.04
N GLU A 202 -16.85 13.43 -25.13
CA GLU A 202 -16.93 14.14 -26.41
C GLU A 202 -15.66 13.88 -27.26
N GLN A 203 -15.80 13.81 -28.59
CA GLN A 203 -14.68 13.51 -29.50
C GLN A 203 -13.49 14.47 -29.31
N ASP A 204 -13.77 15.76 -29.07
CA ASP A 204 -12.76 16.80 -28.85
C ASP A 204 -12.10 16.71 -27.46
N GLU A 205 -12.69 15.97 -26.51
CA GLU A 205 -12.20 15.75 -25.15
C GLU A 205 -11.86 14.27 -24.87
N CYS A 206 -11.50 13.51 -25.91
CA CYS A 206 -11.16 12.09 -25.77
C CYS A 206 -9.98 11.87 -24.80
N LYS A 207 -10.18 11.00 -23.80
CA LYS A 207 -9.19 10.65 -22.76
C LYS A 207 -8.76 9.18 -22.77
N CYS A 208 -8.91 8.49 -23.91
CA CYS A 208 -8.55 7.08 -24.04
C CYS A 208 -7.08 6.79 -23.68
N THR A 209 -6.14 7.60 -24.17
CA THR A 209 -4.70 7.42 -23.91
C THR A 209 -4.36 7.61 -22.44
N GLU A 210 -4.81 8.71 -21.82
CA GLU A 210 -4.58 9.01 -20.41
C GLU A 210 -5.17 7.92 -19.50
N PHE A 211 -6.37 7.44 -19.84
CA PHE A 211 -7.01 6.34 -19.13
C PHE A 211 -6.18 5.05 -19.21
N MET A 212 -5.66 4.69 -20.38
CA MET A 212 -4.83 3.49 -20.55
C MET A 212 -3.49 3.59 -19.83
N GLU A 213 -2.84 4.75 -19.82
CA GLU A 213 -1.62 4.97 -19.04
C GLU A 213 -1.88 4.79 -17.53
N SER A 214 -3.00 5.34 -17.04
CA SER A 214 -3.45 5.15 -15.66
C SER A 214 -3.76 3.68 -15.37
N PHE A 215 -4.44 3.00 -16.29
CA PHE A 215 -4.75 1.57 -16.19
C PHE A 215 -3.49 0.70 -16.06
N HIS A 216 -2.50 0.91 -16.93
CA HIS A 216 -1.24 0.18 -16.86
C HIS A 216 -0.47 0.49 -15.57
N THR A 217 -0.47 1.74 -15.14
CA THR A 217 0.20 2.16 -13.89
C THR A 217 -0.40 1.46 -12.68
N ILE A 218 -1.73 1.40 -12.58
CA ILE A 218 -2.43 0.72 -11.49
C ILE A 218 -2.22 -0.80 -11.53
N ASN A 219 -2.36 -1.44 -12.69
CA ASN A 219 -2.14 -2.90 -12.79
C ASN A 219 -0.70 -3.34 -12.53
N ARG A 220 0.29 -2.44 -12.66
CA ARG A 220 1.66 -2.74 -12.25
C ARG A 220 1.83 -2.74 -10.73
N LYS A 221 0.96 -2.05 -9.99
CA LYS A 221 0.97 -2.01 -8.52
C LYS A 221 0.21 -3.20 -7.94
N LEU A 222 -0.95 -3.54 -8.49
CA LEU A 222 -1.81 -4.66 -8.06
C LEU A 222 -1.13 -6.03 -8.17
#